data_AF-A0A3B8YVH5-F1
#
_entry.id   AF-A0A3B8YVH5-F1
#
_cell.length_a   1.000
_cell.length_b   1.000
_cell.length_c   1.000
_cell.angle_alpha   90.00
_cell.angle_beta   90.00
_cell.angle_gamma   90.00
#
_symmetry.space_group_name_H-M   'P 1'
#
loop_
_entity.id
_entity.type
_entity.pdbx_description
1 polymer ?
#
loop_
_entity_poly.entity_id
_entity_poly.type
_entity_poly.pdbx_seq_one_letter_code
_entity_poly.pdbx_strand_id
1 'polypeptide(L)'
;YTISIISGAISSVVDNVALVAATMGMYPVVEASAAATPYMQYFVADGGFWTLLAYCAVTGGSIFIIGSATGVAVMGLEKISFGYFFKRFTPLAILGYVAGILLFLAMA
;
A
#
# COMPACT_ATOMS: atom_id res chain seq x y z
N TYR A 1 -8.58 -8.94 3.10
CA TYR A 1 -7.62 -7.83 3.31
C TYR A 1 -6.15 -8.24 3.32
N THR A 2 -5.80 -9.49 3.63
CA THR A 2 -4.39 -9.96 3.69
C THR A 2 -3.56 -9.66 2.44
N ILE A 3 -4.17 -9.78 1.25
CA ILE A 3 -3.52 -9.50 -0.02
C ILE A 3 -3.07 -8.03 -0.08
N SER A 4 -3.94 -7.08 0.25
CA SER A 4 -3.63 -5.65 0.30
C SER A 4 -2.45 -5.35 1.24
N ILE A 5 -2.42 -6.00 2.41
CA ILE A 5 -1.37 -5.79 3.43
C ILE A 5 -0.02 -6.34 2.97
N ILE A 6 0.01 -7.52 2.37
CA ILE A 6 1.27 -8.12 1.89
C ILE A 6 1.75 -7.39 0.65
N SER A 7 0.87 -7.12 -0.32
CA SER A 7 1.20 -6.38 -1.53
C SER A 7 1.70 -4.96 -1.21
N GLY A 8 1.07 -4.28 -0.26
CA GLY A 8 1.57 -2.98 0.20
C GLY A 8 2.98 -3.04 0.77
N ALA A 9 3.31 -4.05 1.58
CA ALA A 9 4.68 -4.21 2.06
C ALA A 9 5.67 -4.48 0.91
N ILE A 10 5.30 -5.32 -0.06
CA ILE A 10 6.13 -5.59 -1.26
C ILE A 10 6.32 -4.33 -2.12
N SER A 11 5.38 -3.39 -2.07
CA SER A 11 5.48 -2.11 -2.77
C SER A 11 6.73 -1.31 -2.39
N SER A 12 7.34 -1.56 -1.24
CA SER A 12 8.59 -0.92 -0.81
C SER A 12 9.80 -1.29 -1.68
N VAL A 13 9.67 -2.29 -2.56
CA VAL A 13 10.74 -2.77 -3.45
C VAL A 13 10.38 -2.60 -4.93
N VAL A 14 9.09 -2.76 -5.29
CA VAL A 14 8.66 -2.87 -6.69
C VAL A 14 8.21 -1.54 -7.32
N ASP A 15 7.78 -0.57 -6.51
CA ASP A 15 7.00 0.64 -6.88
C ASP A 15 5.50 0.49 -6.59
N ASN A 16 4.90 1.56 -6.05
CA ASN A 16 3.50 1.60 -5.65
C ASN A 16 2.51 1.75 -6.81
N VAL A 17 2.87 2.53 -7.84
CA VAL A 17 2.02 2.74 -9.02
C VAL A 17 1.94 1.45 -9.83
N ALA A 18 3.09 0.83 -10.09
CA ALA A 18 3.14 -0.43 -10.84
C ALA A 18 2.37 -1.55 -10.13
N LEU A 19 2.49 -1.65 -8.81
CA LEU A 19 1.80 -2.67 -8.01
C LEU A 19 0.27 -2.47 -7.99
N VAL A 20 -0.21 -1.23 -7.84
CA VAL A 20 -1.65 -0.94 -7.88
C VAL A 20 -2.21 -1.24 -9.28
N ALA A 21 -1.52 -0.81 -10.34
CA ALA A 21 -1.93 -1.09 -11.71
C ALA A 21 -2.00 -2.60 -12.00
N ALA A 22 -1.01 -3.38 -11.55
CA ALA A 22 -1.04 -4.83 -11.67
C ALA A 22 -2.22 -5.45 -10.90
N THR A 23 -2.49 -4.97 -9.68
CA THR A 23 -3.61 -5.48 -8.86
C THR A 23 -4.97 -5.16 -9.48
N MET A 24 -5.13 -3.99 -10.11
CA MET A 24 -6.31 -3.64 -10.89
C MET A 24 -6.49 -4.54 -12.12
N GLY A 25 -5.40 -5.08 -12.68
CA GLY A 25 -5.47 -6.11 -13.73
C GLY A 25 -5.81 -7.52 -13.23
N MET A 26 -5.60 -7.81 -11.94
CA MET A 26 -5.85 -9.13 -11.34
C MET A 26 -7.28 -9.31 -10.82
N TYR A 27 -7.92 -8.24 -10.36
CA TYR A 27 -9.25 -8.28 -9.73
C TYR A 27 -10.25 -7.41 -10.50
N PRO A 28 -11.48 -7.90 -10.76
CA PRO A 28 -12.49 -7.10 -11.40
C PRO A 28 -12.95 -5.96 -10.47
N VAL A 29 -13.07 -4.75 -11.02
CA VAL A 29 -13.78 -3.66 -10.35
C VAL A 29 -15.27 -3.89 -10.54
N VAL A 30 -15.98 -4.14 -9.46
CA VAL A 30 -17.41 -4.47 -9.48
C VAL A 30 -18.21 -3.17 -9.44
N GLU A 31 -19.26 -3.06 -10.25
CA GLU A 31 -20.22 -1.96 -10.08
C GLU A 31 -21.20 -2.25 -8.94
N ALA A 32 -21.57 -1.22 -8.19
CA ALA A 32 -22.51 -1.34 -7.09
C ALA A 32 -23.89 -1.78 -7.62
N SER A 33 -24.22 -3.05 -7.45
CA SER A 33 -25.53 -3.61 -7.81
C SER A 33 -26.14 -4.34 -6.62
N ALA A 34 -27.47 -4.31 -6.52
CA ALA A 34 -28.22 -5.01 -5.48
C ALA A 34 -28.05 -6.55 -5.51
N ALA A 35 -27.43 -7.09 -6.55
CA ALA A 35 -27.16 -8.52 -6.72
C ALA A 35 -25.73 -8.94 -6.30
N ALA A 36 -24.87 -8.00 -5.88
CA ALA A 36 -23.51 -8.31 -5.52
C ALA A 36 -23.44 -9.12 -4.21
N THR A 37 -22.84 -10.31 -4.28
CA THR A 37 -22.62 -11.19 -3.13
C THR A 37 -21.75 -10.50 -2.06
N PRO A 38 -21.79 -10.93 -0.79
CA PRO A 38 -20.97 -10.34 0.28
C PRO A 38 -19.47 -10.27 -0.04
N TYR A 39 -18.95 -11.21 -0.84
CA TYR A 39 -17.57 -11.19 -1.30
C TYR A 39 -17.31 -10.12 -2.37
N MET A 40 -18.25 -9.94 -3.31
CA MET A 40 -18.13 -8.93 -4.37
C MET A 40 -18.24 -7.50 -3.85
N GLN A 41 -18.92 -7.29 -2.71
CA GLN A 41 -19.02 -5.99 -2.05
C GLN A 41 -17.64 -5.39 -1.73
N TYR A 42 -16.63 -6.21 -1.44
CA TYR A 42 -15.27 -5.72 -1.19
C TYR A 42 -14.61 -5.10 -2.43
N PHE A 43 -14.96 -5.56 -3.62
CA PHE A 43 -14.37 -5.16 -4.91
C PHE A 43 -15.19 -4.10 -5.65
N VAL A 44 -16.27 -3.61 -5.02
CA VAL A 44 -17.03 -2.46 -5.54
C VAL A 44 -16.08 -1.26 -5.68
N ALA A 45 -16.26 -0.41 -6.70
CA ALA A 45 -15.50 0.83 -6.81
C ALA A 45 -15.54 1.61 -5.48
N ASP A 46 -14.39 2.10 -5.02
CA ASP A 46 -14.20 2.73 -3.69
C ASP A 46 -14.54 1.83 -2.48
N GLY A 47 -14.75 0.54 -2.70
CA GLY A 47 -14.98 -0.47 -1.68
C GLY A 47 -13.75 -0.72 -0.80
N GLY A 48 -13.95 -1.48 0.27
CA GLY A 48 -12.93 -1.67 1.30
C GLY A 48 -11.63 -2.30 0.78
N PHE A 49 -11.68 -3.17 -0.23
CA PHE A 49 -10.46 -3.75 -0.80
C PHE A 49 -9.58 -2.69 -1.45
N TRP A 50 -10.16 -1.83 -2.29
CA TRP A 50 -9.45 -0.79 -3.02
C TRP A 50 -8.95 0.31 -2.10
N THR A 51 -9.77 0.72 -1.11
CA THR A 51 -9.37 1.71 -0.11
C THR A 51 -8.16 1.24 0.69
N LEU A 52 -8.20 0.00 1.22
CA LEU A 52 -7.07 -0.54 1.97
C LEU A 52 -5.86 -0.81 1.07
N LEU A 53 -6.05 -1.29 -0.16
CA LEU A 53 -4.98 -1.51 -1.12
C LEU A 53 -4.25 -0.20 -1.45
N ALA A 54 -4.99 0.88 -1.71
CA ALA A 54 -4.42 2.19 -2.03
C ALA A 54 -3.60 2.72 -0.83
N TYR A 55 -4.16 2.64 0.38
CA TYR A 55 -3.44 2.99 1.60
C TYR A 55 -2.15 2.17 1.74
N CYS A 56 -2.26 0.84 1.65
CA CYS A 56 -1.13 -0.07 1.84
C CYS A 56 -0.05 0.09 0.76
N ALA A 57 -0.41 0.26 -0.51
CA ALA A 57 0.57 0.45 -1.58
C ALA A 57 1.36 1.76 -1.40
N VAL A 58 0.66 2.86 -1.11
CA VAL A 58 1.31 4.17 -0.95
C VAL A 58 2.20 4.21 0.29
N THR A 59 1.67 3.80 1.44
CA THR A 59 2.43 3.85 2.71
C THR A 59 3.50 2.78 2.78
N GLY A 60 3.25 1.60 2.21
CA GLY A 60 4.21 0.51 2.10
C GLY A 60 5.42 0.88 1.23
N GLY A 61 5.21 1.65 0.14
CA GLY A 61 6.29 2.25 -0.66
C GLY A 61 7.28 3.11 0.14
N SER A 62 6.90 3.59 1.32
CA SER A 62 7.76 4.39 2.21
C SER A 62 8.51 3.57 3.26
N ILE A 63 8.25 2.27 3.38
CA ILE A 63 8.97 1.38 4.32
C ILE A 63 10.46 1.36 4.00
N PHE A 64 10.82 1.32 2.71
CA PHE A 64 12.17 1.48 2.23
C PHE A 64 12.29 2.75 1.39
N ILE A 65 13.39 3.47 1.54
CA ILE A 65 13.65 4.71 0.81
C ILE A 65 13.72 4.52 -0.72
N ILE A 66 13.86 3.29 -1.21
CA ILE A 66 13.89 2.98 -2.64
C ILE A 66 12.51 2.64 -3.22
N GLY A 67 11.48 2.50 -2.38
CA GLY A 67 10.16 2.05 -2.80
C GLY A 67 9.31 3.10 -3.53
N SER A 68 9.82 4.33 -3.67
CA SER A 68 9.18 5.40 -4.44
C SER A 68 10.20 6.33 -5.09
N ALA A 69 9.79 6.98 -6.18
CA ALA A 69 10.60 7.99 -6.87
C ALA A 69 11.01 9.14 -5.93
N THR A 70 10.13 9.54 -5.01
CA THR A 70 10.41 10.57 -4.01
C THR A 70 11.53 10.15 -3.06
N GLY A 71 11.53 8.90 -2.60
CA GLY A 71 12.57 8.39 -1.71
C GLY A 71 13.94 8.36 -2.40
N VAL A 72 14.01 7.88 -3.64
CA VAL A 72 15.25 7.88 -4.44
C VAL A 72 15.76 9.31 -4.69
N ALA A 73 14.86 10.26 -4.95
CA ALA A 73 15.23 11.67 -5.10
C ALA A 73 15.86 12.23 -3.82
N VAL A 74 15.26 11.94 -2.66
CA VAL A 74 15.80 12.35 -1.34
C VAL A 74 17.17 11.73 -1.08
N MET A 75 17.41 10.46 -1.46
CA MET A 75 18.75 9.87 -1.36
C MET A 75 19.80 10.66 -2.13
N GLY A 76 19.43 11.17 -3.32
CA GLY A 76 20.32 11.96 -4.16
C GLY A 76 20.63 13.35 -3.58
N LEU A 77 19.59 14.03 -3.09
CA LEU A 77 19.65 15.40 -2.54
C LEU A 77 20.31 15.45 -1.16
N GLU A 78 19.84 14.63 -0.23
CA GLU A 78 20.27 14.62 1.18
C GLU A 78 21.44 13.67 1.45
N LYS A 79 21.94 12.97 0.41
CA LYS A 79 23.01 11.97 0.51
C LYS A 79 22.72 10.88 1.54
N ILE A 80 21.45 10.56 1.74
CA ILE A 80 21.02 9.51 2.66
C ILE A 80 21.27 8.14 2.01
N SER A 81 21.99 7.27 2.73
CA SER A 81 22.17 5.89 2.29
C SER A 81 20.97 5.01 2.65
N PHE A 82 20.73 3.96 1.88
CA PHE A 82 19.70 2.97 2.16
C PHE A 82 19.84 2.39 3.57
N GLY A 83 21.06 2.01 3.97
CA GLY A 83 21.33 1.41 5.29
C GLY A 83 21.05 2.35 6.47
N TYR A 84 21.28 3.67 6.29
CA TYR A 84 20.92 4.67 7.29
C TYR A 84 19.40 4.77 7.45
N PHE A 85 18.68 4.87 6.33
CA PHE A 85 17.22 4.95 6.36
C PHE A 85 16.59 3.68 6.93
N PHE A 86 17.09 2.52 6.50
CA PHE A 86 16.65 1.21 6.96
C PHE A 86 16.72 1.08 8.49
N LYS A 87 17.79 1.59 9.12
CA LYS A 87 17.97 1.49 10.57
C LYS A 87 17.14 2.50 11.36
N ARG A 88 16.90 3.70 10.82
CA ARG A 88 16.27 4.81 11.59
C ARG A 88 14.81 5.06 11.26
N PHE A 89 14.43 4.98 9.98
CA PHE A 89 13.11 5.41 9.50
C PHE A 89 12.21 4.24 9.11
N THR A 90 12.75 3.13 8.61
CA THR A 90 11.94 1.94 8.30
C THR A 90 11.11 1.46 9.50
N PRO A 91 11.62 1.39 10.75
CA PRO A 91 10.79 1.00 11.89
C PRO A 91 9.61 1.96 12.12
N LEU A 92 9.83 3.28 11.95
CA LEU A 92 8.78 4.29 12.07
C LEU A 92 7.74 4.17 10.95
N ALA A 93 8.21 3.92 9.72
CA ALA A 93 7.35 3.70 8.56
C ALA A 93 6.49 2.44 8.73
N ILE A 94 7.06 1.33 9.23
CA ILE A 94 6.33 0.11 9.56
C ILE A 94 5.29 0.38 10.65
N LEU A 95 5.64 1.16 11.67
CA LEU A 95 4.71 1.49 12.75
C LEU A 95 3.51 2.30 12.22
N GLY A 96 3.76 3.29 11.36
CA GLY A 96 2.71 4.03 10.66
C GLY A 96 1.86 3.15 9.75
N TYR A 97 2.50 2.24 9.00
CA TYR A 97 1.84 1.28 8.10
C TYR A 97 0.86 0.37 8.85
N VAL A 98 1.33 -0.23 9.95
CA VAL A 98 0.51 -1.12 10.79
C VAL A 98 -0.58 -0.33 11.50
N ALA A 99 -0.29 0.88 11.99
CA ALA A 99 -1.28 1.71 12.67
C ALA A 99 -2.48 2.06 11.78
N GLY A 100 -2.26 2.46 10.52
CA GLY A 100 -3.38 2.74 9.63
C GLY A 100 -4.14 1.49 9.16
N ILE A 101 -3.46 0.34 9.01
CA ILE A 101 -4.15 -0.95 8.80
C ILE A 101 -5.09 -1.25 9.98
N LEU A 102 -4.59 -1.15 11.21
CA LEU A 102 -5.39 -1.43 12.40
C LEU A 102 -6.58 -0.48 12.52
N LEU A 103 -6.38 0.81 12.22
CA LEU A 103 -7.44 1.81 12.26
C LEU A 103 -8.50 1.56 11.19
N PHE A 104 -8.08 1.21 9.97
CA PHE A 104 -9.00 0.80 8.91
C PHE A 104 -9.81 -0.42 9.31
N LEU A 105 -9.16 -1.47 9.83
CA LEU A 105 -9.83 -2.70 10.28
C LEU A 105 -10.78 -2.47 11.46
N ALA A 106 -10.57 -1.44 12.27
CA ALA A 106 -11.48 -1.07 13.35
C ALA A 106 -12.72 -0.31 12.85
N MET A 107 -12.66 0.30 11.67
CA MET A 107 -13.75 1.06 11.05
C MET A 107 -14.53 0.26 9.99
N ALA A 108 -13.92 -0.78 9.43
CA ALA A 108 -14.46 -1.64 8.37
C ALA A 108 -15.38 -2.74 8.92
#